data_AF-A0A6A7LEF9-F1
#
_entry.id   AF-A0A6A7LEF9-F1
#
_cell.length_a   1.000
_cell.length_b   1.000
_cell.length_c   1.000
_cell.angle_alpha   90.00
_cell.angle_beta   90.00
_cell.angle_gamma   90.00
#
_symmetry.space_group_name_H-M   'P 1'
#
loop_
_entity.id
_entity.type
_entity.pdbx_description
1 polymer ?
#
loop_
_entity_poly.entity_id
_entity_poly.type
_entity_poly.pdbx_seq_one_letter_code
_entity_poly.pdbx_strand_id
1 'polypeptide(L)'
;MNRTKLTASFVAAILATTFVASGANSIINSDRHLVFAQSTGESMHGNVTESSLGTIVRDSVAVPLQDLTVPANGFIHFYDTTPYVINNGHVAANIPCGEDSAPELNVLIGQAPNLTGADLEYISELSNPGQLCLYHVDLESTANQTITDIALQNSGSEDVELLPGSSIVIGVNSISLNPEHGEESGGHGNETATVP
;
A
#
# COMPACT_ATOMS: atom_id res chain seq x y z
N MET A 1 -71.30 -10.05 -4.72
CA MET A 1 -71.30 -11.33 -3.98
C MET A 1 -70.80 -12.41 -4.93
N ASN A 2 -69.50 -12.73 -4.91
CA ASN A 2 -68.97 -14.06 -5.20
C ASN A 2 -67.47 -14.09 -4.92
N ARG A 3 -67.08 -15.07 -4.11
CA ARG A 3 -65.73 -15.36 -3.65
C ARG A 3 -65.12 -16.39 -4.58
N THR A 4 -63.91 -16.15 -5.05
CA THR A 4 -63.03 -17.23 -5.53
C THR A 4 -61.60 -16.87 -5.14
N LYS A 5 -61.13 -17.54 -4.09
CA LYS A 5 -59.72 -17.57 -3.70
C LYS A 5 -58.98 -18.44 -4.71
N LEU A 6 -57.94 -17.90 -5.36
CA LEU A 6 -56.94 -18.71 -6.05
C LEU A 6 -55.63 -18.57 -5.27
N THR A 7 -55.28 -19.62 -4.52
CA THR A 7 -53.96 -19.80 -3.94
C THR A 7 -53.08 -20.43 -5.02
N ALA A 8 -52.11 -19.67 -5.55
CA ALA A 8 -51.05 -20.20 -6.39
C ALA A 8 -49.80 -20.36 -5.53
N SER A 9 -49.31 -21.59 -5.45
CA SER A 9 -48.09 -21.97 -4.75
C SER A 9 -47.20 -22.72 -5.75
N PHE A 10 -45.88 -22.60 -5.53
CA PHE A 10 -44.77 -23.29 -6.22
C PHE A 10 -44.44 -22.75 -7.64
N VAL A 11 -43.19 -22.54 -8.08
CA VAL A 11 -41.86 -23.04 -7.70
C VAL A 11 -40.83 -21.93 -8.02
N ALA A 12 -39.96 -21.56 -7.07
CA ALA A 12 -38.76 -20.78 -7.38
C ALA A 12 -37.66 -21.74 -7.82
N ALA A 13 -37.29 -21.71 -9.10
CA ALA A 13 -36.11 -22.42 -9.59
C ALA A 13 -34.86 -21.61 -9.23
N ILE A 14 -34.11 -22.07 -8.22
CA ILE A 14 -32.79 -21.53 -7.88
C ILE A 14 -31.78 -22.20 -8.81
N LEU A 15 -31.25 -21.44 -9.77
CA LEU A 15 -30.12 -21.85 -10.58
C LEU A 15 -28.85 -21.68 -9.73
N ALA A 16 -28.39 -22.76 -9.09
CA ALA A 16 -27.09 -22.77 -8.43
C ALA A 16 -26.00 -22.95 -9.48
N THR A 17 -25.37 -21.86 -9.91
CA THR A 17 -24.12 -21.91 -10.66
C THR A 17 -23.00 -22.32 -9.70
N THR A 18 -22.51 -23.54 -9.85
CA THR A 18 -21.31 -24.02 -9.16
C THR A 18 -20.10 -23.26 -9.67
N PHE A 19 -19.60 -22.32 -8.85
CA PHE A 19 -18.27 -21.75 -9.03
C PHE A 19 -17.27 -22.74 -8.44
N VAL A 20 -16.45 -23.37 -9.28
CA VAL A 20 -15.30 -24.16 -8.81
C VAL A 20 -14.21 -23.14 -8.44
N ALA A 21 -14.19 -22.75 -7.17
CA ALA A 21 -13.08 -21.98 -6.62
C ALA A 21 -11.87 -22.92 -6.45
N SER A 22 -10.88 -22.77 -7.33
CA SER A 22 -9.58 -23.40 -7.16
C SER A 22 -8.80 -22.69 -6.05
N GLY A 23 -8.76 -23.31 -4.87
CA GLY A 23 -7.59 -23.37 -3.99
C GLY A 23 -7.11 -22.09 -3.30
N ALA A 24 -7.77 -21.74 -2.20
CA ALA A 24 -7.12 -21.31 -0.96
C ALA A 24 -8.11 -21.57 0.21
N ASN A 25 -7.77 -22.48 1.12
CA ASN A 25 -8.63 -22.79 2.27
C ASN A 25 -8.50 -21.67 3.31
N SER A 26 -9.54 -20.85 3.45
CA SER A 26 -9.68 -19.92 4.58
C SER A 26 -10.33 -20.62 5.76
N ILE A 27 -9.63 -20.75 6.88
CA ILE A 27 -10.22 -21.17 8.16
C ILE A 27 -10.69 -19.91 8.89
N ILE A 28 -12.01 -19.70 8.98
CA ILE A 28 -12.61 -18.60 9.72
C ILE A 28 -12.81 -19.06 11.17
N ASN A 29 -12.13 -18.42 12.13
CA ASN A 29 -12.42 -18.59 13.55
C ASN A 29 -13.28 -17.39 14.04
N SER A 30 -14.02 -17.58 15.14
CA SER A 30 -15.14 -16.70 15.57
C SER A 30 -14.79 -15.24 15.90
N ASP A 31 -13.51 -14.84 15.86
CA ASP A 31 -13.02 -13.50 16.25
C ASP A 31 -12.54 -12.64 15.07
N ARG A 32 -13.21 -12.68 13.91
CA ARG A 32 -13.09 -11.71 12.79
C ARG A 32 -11.66 -11.21 12.44
N HIS A 33 -10.64 -12.02 12.66
CA HIS A 33 -9.26 -11.67 12.35
C HIS A 33 -8.84 -12.40 11.07
N LEU A 34 -8.56 -11.64 10.01
CA LEU A 34 -8.05 -12.16 8.74
C LEU A 34 -6.59 -12.60 8.96
N VAL A 35 -6.36 -13.91 9.05
CA VAL A 35 -5.02 -14.49 9.08
C VAL A 35 -4.57 -14.75 7.64
N PHE A 36 -3.66 -13.93 7.12
CA PHE A 36 -3.01 -14.20 5.85
C PHE A 36 -1.97 -15.31 6.04
N ALA A 37 -2.07 -16.39 5.27
CA ALA A 37 -1.07 -17.45 5.25
C ALA A 37 0.19 -16.94 4.53
N GLN A 38 1.27 -16.72 5.29
CA GLN A 38 2.57 -16.35 4.73
C GLN A 38 3.23 -17.61 4.13
N SER A 39 3.49 -17.59 2.83
CA SER A 39 4.26 -18.63 2.14
C SER A 39 5.71 -18.57 2.61
N THR A 40 6.18 -19.59 3.32
CA THR A 40 7.61 -19.76 3.65
C THR A 40 8.40 -20.05 2.38
N GLY A 41 9.05 -19.03 1.82
CA GLY A 41 10.05 -19.22 0.77
C GLY A 41 11.26 -19.98 1.31
N GLU A 42 11.64 -21.07 0.66
CA GLU A 42 12.84 -21.84 0.98
C GLU A 42 14.10 -20.98 0.81
N SER A 43 14.96 -20.96 1.83
CA SER A 43 16.26 -20.31 1.80
C SER A 43 17.23 -21.13 0.95
N MET A 44 17.53 -20.66 -0.27
CA MET A 44 18.70 -21.13 -1.01
C MET A 44 19.93 -20.34 -0.58
N HIS A 45 20.79 -21.02 0.19
CA HIS A 45 22.11 -20.53 0.56
C HIS A 45 23.03 -20.55 -0.69
N GLY A 46 23.03 -19.46 -1.45
CA GLY A 46 23.94 -19.23 -2.56
C GLY A 46 24.91 -18.11 -2.19
N ASN A 47 26.21 -18.38 -2.26
CA ASN A 47 27.25 -17.36 -2.11
C ASN A 47 27.22 -16.44 -3.35
N VAL A 48 26.40 -15.39 -3.30
CA VAL A 48 26.31 -14.38 -4.35
C VAL A 48 27.15 -13.19 -3.90
N THR A 49 28.21 -12.92 -4.66
CA THR A 49 28.95 -11.66 -4.61
C THR A 49 27.98 -10.49 -4.65
N GLU A 50 28.00 -9.67 -3.60
CA GLU A 50 27.16 -8.50 -3.40
C GLU A 50 27.14 -7.53 -4.59
N SER A 51 26.03 -6.79 -4.66
CA SER A 51 25.86 -5.47 -5.27
C SER A 51 25.21 -5.41 -6.66
N SER A 52 23.89 -5.17 -6.66
CA SER A 52 23.22 -4.06 -7.40
C SER A 52 21.70 -4.22 -7.60
N LEU A 53 21.08 -5.37 -7.26
CA LEU A 53 19.66 -5.62 -7.63
C LEU A 53 18.63 -5.58 -6.49
N GLY A 54 19.04 -5.39 -5.24
CA GLY A 54 18.14 -5.42 -4.09
C GLY A 54 17.48 -6.78 -3.83
N THR A 55 16.80 -6.90 -2.69
CA THR A 55 15.97 -8.05 -2.31
C THR A 55 14.57 -7.88 -2.90
N ILE A 56 14.07 -8.87 -3.63
CA ILE A 56 12.68 -8.90 -4.09
C ILE A 56 11.77 -9.28 -2.91
N VAL A 57 10.75 -8.46 -2.63
CA VAL A 57 9.82 -8.67 -1.50
C VAL A 57 8.37 -8.86 -1.94
N ARG A 58 7.92 -8.16 -3.00
CA ARG A 58 6.53 -8.19 -3.49
C ARG A 58 5.50 -7.95 -2.37
N ASP A 59 5.76 -6.92 -1.58
CA ASP A 59 4.83 -6.48 -0.54
C ASP A 59 3.77 -5.56 -1.15
N SER A 60 2.54 -5.62 -0.64
CA SER A 60 1.46 -4.77 -1.11
C SER A 60 0.46 -4.49 -0.01
N VAL A 61 0.05 -3.22 0.09
CA VAL A 61 -0.95 -2.76 1.04
C VAL A 61 -2.04 -2.03 0.27
N ALA A 62 -3.30 -2.36 0.52
CA ALA A 62 -4.46 -1.64 0.02
C ALA A 62 -5.26 -1.09 1.20
N VAL A 63 -5.34 0.22 1.32
CA VAL A 63 -6.05 0.91 2.41
C VAL A 63 -7.29 1.59 1.84
N PRO A 64 -8.50 1.12 2.19
CA PRO A 64 -9.71 1.89 1.97
C PRO A 64 -9.67 3.15 2.82
N LEU A 65 -9.92 4.30 2.20
CA LEU A 65 -9.84 5.60 2.86
C LEU A 65 -11.19 6.27 3.09
N GLN A 66 -12.27 5.64 2.66
CA GLN A 66 -13.63 6.12 2.89
C GLN A 66 -13.86 6.44 4.37
N ASP A 67 -14.65 7.50 4.62
CA ASP A 67 -15.06 7.93 5.96
C ASP A 67 -13.89 8.42 6.85
N LEU A 68 -12.70 8.60 6.28
CA LEU A 68 -11.58 9.28 6.94
C LEU A 68 -11.55 10.76 6.57
N THR A 69 -10.98 11.56 7.47
CA THR A 69 -10.71 12.98 7.26
C THR A 69 -9.22 13.21 7.36
N VAL A 70 -8.63 13.87 6.38
CA VAL A 70 -7.24 14.34 6.46
C VAL A 70 -7.29 15.79 6.97
N PRO A 71 -6.83 16.07 8.21
CA PRO A 71 -6.92 17.40 8.79
C PRO A 71 -6.17 18.44 7.96
N ALA A 72 -6.58 19.70 8.03
CA ALA A 72 -5.85 20.83 7.46
C ALA A 72 -4.37 20.82 7.90
N ASN A 73 -3.44 20.95 6.97
CA ASN A 73 -1.99 20.82 7.20
C ASN A 73 -1.56 19.49 7.85
N GLY A 74 -2.44 18.48 7.84
CA GLY A 74 -2.22 17.16 8.42
C GLY A 74 -1.79 16.13 7.38
N PHE A 75 -1.54 14.91 7.85
CA PHE A 75 -1.19 13.78 7.00
C PHE A 75 -1.65 12.45 7.61
N ILE A 76 -1.73 11.43 6.77
CA ILE A 76 -1.87 10.02 7.15
C ILE A 76 -0.61 9.29 6.66
N HIS A 77 0.12 8.66 7.56
CA HIS A 77 1.30 7.83 7.22
C HIS A 77 0.85 6.40 6.92
N PHE A 78 1.33 5.83 5.80
CA PHE A 78 0.86 4.54 5.31
C PHE A 78 1.91 3.45 5.32
N TYR A 79 3.18 3.81 5.09
CA TYR A 79 4.21 2.82 4.82
C TYR A 79 5.55 3.32 5.32
N ASP A 80 6.32 2.42 5.92
CA ASP A 80 7.68 2.65 6.43
C ASP A 80 8.48 1.36 6.26
N THR A 81 9.55 1.43 5.46
CA THR A 81 10.47 0.31 5.26
C THR A 81 11.78 0.46 6.01
N THR A 82 11.98 1.53 6.78
CA THR A 82 13.22 1.80 7.52
C THR A 82 13.65 0.57 8.32
N PRO A 83 14.91 0.11 8.23
CA PRO A 83 16.08 0.75 7.62
C PRO A 83 16.30 0.42 6.13
N TYR A 84 15.31 -0.11 5.41
CA TYR A 84 15.42 -0.47 4.01
C TYR A 84 14.87 0.61 3.08
N VAL A 85 15.51 0.80 1.94
CA VAL A 85 15.09 1.70 0.86
C VAL A 85 14.24 0.95 -0.16
N ILE A 86 13.22 1.60 -0.71
CA ILE A 86 12.40 1.09 -1.79
C ILE A 86 13.15 1.31 -3.11
N ASN A 87 13.58 0.22 -3.74
CA ASN A 87 14.27 0.27 -5.04
C ASN A 87 13.28 0.26 -6.20
N ASN A 88 12.18 -0.47 -6.05
CA ASN A 88 11.12 -0.51 -7.05
C ASN A 88 9.76 -0.72 -6.38
N GLY A 89 8.79 0.08 -6.76
CA GLY A 89 7.41 -0.01 -6.31
C GLY A 89 6.52 0.97 -7.08
N HIS A 90 5.28 1.10 -6.64
CA HIS A 90 4.35 2.12 -7.12
C HIS A 90 3.28 2.41 -6.07
N VAL A 91 2.67 3.57 -6.20
CA VAL A 91 1.47 3.96 -5.47
C VAL A 91 0.37 4.24 -6.48
N ALA A 92 -0.82 3.68 -6.23
CA ALA A 92 -2.05 4.07 -6.90
C ALA A 92 -2.98 4.73 -5.88
N ALA A 93 -3.28 6.01 -6.06
CA ALA A 93 -4.12 6.79 -5.17
C ALA A 93 -5.41 7.20 -5.89
N ASN A 94 -6.55 6.69 -5.41
CA ASN A 94 -7.87 7.16 -5.81
C ASN A 94 -8.36 8.14 -4.76
N ILE A 95 -8.22 9.44 -5.02
CA ILE A 95 -8.40 10.52 -4.05
C ILE A 95 -9.19 11.68 -4.66
N PRO A 96 -9.75 12.59 -3.81
CA PRO A 96 -10.47 13.76 -4.30
C PRO A 96 -9.65 14.64 -5.24
N CYS A 97 -10.32 15.14 -6.28
CA CYS A 97 -9.72 16.00 -7.30
C CYS A 97 -10.71 17.06 -7.80
N GLY A 98 -10.16 18.21 -8.22
CA GLY A 98 -10.92 19.29 -8.83
C GLY A 98 -11.46 18.96 -10.22
N GLU A 99 -12.28 19.85 -10.78
CA GLU A 99 -12.81 19.74 -12.15
C GLU A 99 -11.69 19.75 -13.22
N ASP A 100 -10.54 20.34 -12.90
CA ASP A 100 -9.32 20.36 -13.71
C ASP A 100 -8.45 19.11 -13.53
N SER A 101 -8.94 18.12 -12.78
CA SER A 101 -8.20 16.91 -12.40
C SER A 101 -6.98 17.16 -11.51
N ALA A 102 -6.86 18.33 -10.89
CA ALA A 102 -5.81 18.58 -9.91
C ALA A 102 -6.13 17.82 -8.61
N PRO A 103 -5.17 17.08 -8.01
CA PRO A 103 -5.40 16.37 -6.76
C PRO A 103 -5.56 17.37 -5.60
N GLU A 104 -6.50 17.10 -4.70
CA GLU A 104 -6.68 17.90 -3.48
C GLU A 104 -5.68 17.51 -2.37
N LEU A 105 -5.05 16.34 -2.49
CA LEU A 105 -4.11 15.78 -1.52
C LEU A 105 -2.81 15.37 -2.21
N ASN A 106 -1.69 15.50 -1.51
CA ASN A 106 -0.38 15.11 -2.01
C ASN A 106 -0.02 13.72 -1.49
N VAL A 107 0.44 12.83 -2.37
CA VAL A 107 1.22 11.67 -1.92
C VAL A 107 2.62 12.16 -1.62
N LEU A 108 3.09 11.94 -0.40
CA LEU A 108 4.43 12.24 0.04
C LEU A 108 5.29 10.98 -0.02
N ILE A 109 6.52 11.13 -0.53
CA ILE A 109 7.54 10.09 -0.58
C ILE A 109 8.86 10.63 -0.05
N GLY A 110 9.68 9.76 0.51
CA GLY A 110 11.02 10.13 0.96
C GLY A 110 11.45 9.34 2.17
N GLN A 111 12.32 9.92 3.00
CA GLN A 111 12.72 9.35 4.27
C GLN A 111 12.33 10.31 5.39
N ALA A 112 11.51 9.87 6.34
CA ALA A 112 11.10 10.71 7.45
C ALA A 112 12.31 11.26 8.22
N PRO A 113 12.34 12.57 8.59
CA PRO A 113 11.27 13.56 8.44
C PRO A 113 11.24 14.30 7.09
N ASN A 114 12.14 13.97 6.16
CA ASN A 114 12.32 14.65 4.87
C ASN A 114 11.49 13.98 3.77
N LEU A 115 10.19 14.31 3.72
CA LEU A 115 9.29 13.86 2.66
C LEU A 115 8.99 15.00 1.67
N THR A 116 8.78 14.65 0.41
CA THR A 116 8.42 15.58 -0.66
C THR A 116 7.19 15.07 -1.42
N GLY A 117 6.45 15.99 -2.05
CA GLY A 117 5.33 15.63 -2.91
C GLY A 117 5.80 14.83 -4.12
N ALA A 118 5.18 13.69 -4.34
CA ALA A 118 5.41 12.84 -5.49
C ALA A 118 4.82 13.50 -6.75
N ASP A 119 5.46 13.27 -7.90
CA ASP A 119 4.92 13.68 -9.20
C ASP A 119 3.88 12.65 -9.64
N LEU A 120 2.60 13.01 -9.52
CA LEU A 120 1.48 12.11 -9.72
C LEU A 120 1.06 12.09 -11.20
N GLU A 121 1.08 10.91 -11.82
CA GLU A 121 0.51 10.70 -13.15
C GLU A 121 -0.99 10.47 -13.04
N TYR A 122 -1.77 11.35 -13.67
CA TYR A 122 -3.22 11.24 -13.75
C TYR A 122 -3.67 10.15 -14.75
N ILE A 123 -4.55 9.24 -14.31
CA ILE A 123 -5.10 8.17 -15.13
C ILE A 123 -6.54 8.49 -15.51
N SER A 124 -6.71 9.08 -16.70
CA SER A 124 -8.00 9.65 -17.13
C SER A 124 -9.13 8.63 -17.29
N GLU A 125 -8.80 7.41 -17.68
CA GLU A 125 -9.73 6.34 -18.02
C GLU A 125 -10.46 5.77 -16.81
N LEU A 126 -9.89 5.98 -15.62
CA LEU A 126 -10.39 5.47 -14.33
C LEU A 126 -10.77 6.60 -13.38
N SER A 127 -10.87 7.83 -13.88
CA SER A 127 -11.08 9.03 -13.09
C SER A 127 -12.40 9.73 -13.41
N ASN A 128 -12.94 10.44 -12.42
CA ASN A 128 -14.10 11.31 -12.55
C ASN A 128 -13.73 12.69 -11.98
N PRO A 129 -13.24 13.63 -12.81
CA PRO A 129 -12.89 14.98 -12.37
C PRO A 129 -14.01 15.68 -11.60
N GLY A 130 -13.67 16.40 -10.54
CA GLY A 130 -14.61 16.98 -9.58
C GLY A 130 -15.17 16.00 -8.55
N GLN A 131 -14.73 14.74 -8.58
CA GLN A 131 -15.08 13.71 -7.59
C GLN A 131 -13.83 12.97 -7.12
N LEU A 132 -13.52 11.83 -7.76
CA LEU A 132 -12.37 11.00 -7.43
C LEU A 132 -11.56 10.78 -8.70
N CYS A 133 -10.26 11.02 -8.60
CA CYS A 133 -9.32 10.76 -9.67
C CYS A 133 -8.31 9.71 -9.20
N LEU A 134 -7.95 8.82 -10.13
CA LEU A 134 -6.88 7.86 -9.95
C LEU A 134 -5.57 8.48 -10.42
N TYR A 135 -4.60 8.48 -9.52
CA TYR A 135 -3.23 8.86 -9.80
C TYR A 135 -2.31 7.69 -9.57
N HIS A 136 -1.24 7.62 -10.35
CA HIS A 136 -0.16 6.65 -10.19
C HIS A 136 1.16 7.39 -9.97
N VAL A 137 2.04 6.81 -9.16
CA VAL A 137 3.45 7.19 -9.16
C VAL A 137 4.33 5.94 -8.97
N ASP A 138 5.35 5.83 -9.80
CA ASP A 138 6.40 4.81 -9.62
C ASP A 138 7.37 5.24 -8.51
N LEU A 139 7.77 4.26 -7.70
CA LEU A 139 8.72 4.44 -6.61
C LEU A 139 10.06 3.85 -7.01
N GLU A 140 11.07 4.71 -7.15
CA GLU A 140 12.44 4.32 -7.42
C GLU A 140 13.37 5.25 -6.64
N SER A 141 14.05 4.71 -5.61
CA SER A 141 15.06 5.47 -4.89
C SER A 141 16.24 5.77 -5.81
N THR A 142 16.74 7.01 -5.75
CA THR A 142 17.92 7.47 -6.50
C THR A 142 19.00 7.96 -5.55
N ALA A 143 20.19 8.26 -6.06
CA ALA A 143 21.27 8.83 -5.26
C ALA A 143 20.91 10.16 -4.55
N ASN A 144 19.88 10.87 -5.02
CA ASN A 144 19.44 12.15 -4.46
C ASN A 144 18.10 12.07 -3.72
N GLN A 145 17.41 10.92 -3.76
CA GLN A 145 16.10 10.72 -3.16
C GLN A 145 15.99 9.29 -2.67
N THR A 146 16.22 9.10 -1.38
CA THR A 146 15.91 7.85 -0.69
C THR A 146 14.42 7.81 -0.37
N ILE A 147 13.78 6.68 -0.63
CA ILE A 147 12.37 6.45 -0.30
C ILE A 147 12.29 5.28 0.68
N THR A 148 11.81 5.57 1.88
CA THR A 148 11.45 4.59 2.92
C THR A 148 10.02 4.74 3.39
N ASP A 149 9.48 5.96 3.26
CA ASP A 149 8.21 6.38 3.81
C ASP A 149 7.25 6.85 2.73
N ILE A 150 5.96 6.54 2.93
CA ILE A 150 4.87 7.01 2.09
C ILE A 150 3.76 7.55 2.99
N ALA A 151 3.27 8.76 2.69
CA ALA A 151 2.17 9.38 3.39
C ALA A 151 1.22 10.09 2.41
N LEU A 152 0.02 10.44 2.86
CA LEU A 152 -0.92 11.31 2.17
C LEU A 152 -1.12 12.57 2.99
N GLN A 153 -0.88 13.73 2.38
CA GLN A 153 -0.89 15.02 3.04
C GLN A 153 -1.99 15.90 2.49
N ASN A 154 -2.66 16.60 3.40
CA ASN A 154 -3.46 17.76 3.08
C ASN A 154 -2.63 19.02 3.32
N SER A 155 -2.19 19.68 2.25
CA SER A 155 -1.49 20.97 2.33
C SER A 155 -2.44 22.18 2.36
N GLY A 156 -3.75 21.93 2.31
CA GLY A 156 -4.79 22.94 2.38
C GLY A 156 -5.03 23.46 3.80
N SER A 157 -5.81 24.53 3.87
CA SER A 157 -6.21 25.18 5.13
C SER A 157 -7.48 24.58 5.75
N GLU A 158 -8.18 23.71 5.04
CA GLU A 158 -9.42 23.07 5.47
C GLU A 158 -9.25 21.56 5.50
N ASP A 159 -10.03 20.88 6.34
CA ASP A 159 -10.07 19.42 6.39
C ASP A 159 -10.62 18.84 5.08
N VAL A 160 -10.05 17.72 4.62
CA VAL A 160 -10.53 17.00 3.43
C VAL A 160 -11.20 15.70 3.86
N GLU A 161 -12.48 15.57 3.57
CA GLU A 161 -13.25 14.33 3.78
C GLU A 161 -13.05 13.38 2.59
N LEU A 162 -12.70 12.13 2.87
CA LEU A 162 -12.43 11.13 1.85
C LEU A 162 -13.71 10.41 1.46
N LEU A 163 -14.16 10.67 0.22
CA LEU A 163 -15.41 10.17 -0.35
C LEU A 163 -15.44 8.64 -0.43
N PRO A 164 -16.62 8.01 -0.46
CA PRO A 164 -16.76 6.58 -0.73
C PRO A 164 -16.03 6.16 -2.01
N GLY A 165 -15.22 5.11 -1.92
CA GLY A 165 -14.36 4.65 -3.02
C GLY A 165 -12.95 5.24 -2.99
N SER A 166 -12.65 6.19 -2.11
CA SER A 166 -11.27 6.66 -1.88
C SER A 166 -10.40 5.50 -1.38
N SER A 167 -9.21 5.36 -1.94
CA SER A 167 -8.28 4.29 -1.58
C SER A 167 -6.85 4.65 -1.94
N ILE A 168 -5.90 4.06 -1.22
CA ILE A 168 -4.50 4.04 -1.63
C ILE A 168 -4.01 2.59 -1.70
N VAL A 169 -3.29 2.26 -2.77
CA VAL A 169 -2.64 0.96 -2.95
C VAL A 169 -1.16 1.20 -3.13
N ILE A 170 -0.34 0.54 -2.33
CA ILE A 170 1.11 0.64 -2.33
C ILE A 170 1.63 -0.75 -2.67
N GLY A 171 2.45 -0.84 -3.70
CA GLY A 171 3.16 -2.06 -4.07
C GLY A 171 4.67 -1.83 -3.99
N VAL A 172 5.39 -2.64 -3.23
CA VAL A 172 6.86 -2.62 -3.14
C VAL A 172 7.40 -3.94 -3.66
N ASN A 173 8.12 -3.87 -4.78
CA ASN A 173 8.66 -5.03 -5.45
C ASN A 173 10.04 -5.40 -4.92
N SER A 174 10.89 -4.41 -4.66
CA SER A 174 12.25 -4.65 -4.17
C SER A 174 12.76 -3.57 -3.22
N ILE A 175 13.63 -3.99 -2.31
CA ILE A 175 14.25 -3.15 -1.30
C ILE A 175 15.75 -3.44 -1.15
N SER A 176 16.50 -2.53 -0.54
CA SER A 176 17.88 -2.80 -0.07
C SER A 176 18.15 -2.10 1.26
N LEU A 177 19.18 -2.51 2.00
CA LEU A 177 19.57 -1.78 3.20
C LEU A 177 19.92 -0.34 2.84
N ASN A 178 19.42 0.62 3.63
CA ASN A 178 19.86 1.99 3.54
C ASN A 178 21.30 2.07 4.09
N PRO A 179 22.29 2.49 3.28
CA PRO A 179 23.67 2.60 3.74
C PRO A 179 23.84 3.56 4.93
N GLU A 180 22.97 4.55 5.10
CA GLU A 180 22.99 5.45 6.27
C GLU A 180 22.62 4.76 7.59
N HIS A 181 21.92 3.62 7.54
CA HIS A 181 21.54 2.80 8.70
C HIS A 181 22.43 1.56 8.86
N GLY A 182 23.45 1.39 8.01
CA GLY A 182 24.30 0.19 7.95
C GLY A 182 25.50 0.17 8.90
N GLU A 183 25.76 1.22 9.68
CA GLU A 183 27.00 1.35 10.47
C GLU A 183 26.89 1.01 11.97
N GLU A 184 25.75 0.53 12.48
CA GLU A 184 25.63 0.17 13.92
C GLU A 184 25.96 -1.28 14.28
N SER A 185 26.67 -2.03 13.43
CA SER A 185 27.11 -3.40 13.78
C SER A 185 28.43 -3.78 13.13
N GLY A 186 29.55 -3.32 13.71
CA GLY A 186 30.86 -3.80 13.28
C GLY A 186 32.06 -3.10 13.91
N GLY A 187 32.29 -3.29 15.22
CA GLY A 187 33.45 -2.68 15.87
C GLY A 187 33.81 -3.24 17.24
N HIS A 188 33.79 -4.56 17.45
CA HIS A 188 34.57 -5.13 18.54
C HIS A 188 36.05 -5.07 18.15
N GLY A 189 36.74 -4.08 18.70
CA GLY A 189 38.18 -3.93 18.59
C GLY A 189 38.89 -5.18 19.09
N ASN A 190 39.86 -5.66 18.31
CA ASN A 190 40.87 -6.58 18.80
C ASN A 190 41.73 -5.85 19.84
N GLU A 191 41.41 -6.06 21.11
CA GLU A 191 42.31 -5.75 22.21
C GLU A 191 43.41 -6.82 22.24
N THR A 192 44.58 -6.49 21.67
CA THR A 192 45.80 -7.28 21.83
C THR A 192 46.24 -7.18 23.29
N ALA A 193 45.83 -8.15 24.10
CA ALA A 193 46.31 -8.32 25.46
C ALA A 193 47.80 -8.70 25.45
N THR A 194 48.65 -7.76 25.85
CA THR A 194 50.03 -8.08 26.26
C THR A 194 49.97 -8.56 27.71
N VAL A 195 50.26 -9.83 27.95
CA VAL A 195 50.36 -10.45 29.28
C VAL A 195 51.84 -10.38 29.73
N PRO A 196 52.12 -10.12 31.03
CA PRO A 196 53.43 -9.67 31.56
C PRO A 196 54.62 -10.62 31.37
#